data_AF-A0A7J7NJH8-F1
#
_entry.id   AF-A0A7J7NJH8-F1
#
_cell.length_a   1.000
_cell.length_b   1.000
_cell.length_c   1.000
_cell.angle_alpha   90.00
_cell.angle_beta   90.00
_cell.angle_gamma   90.00
#
_symmetry.space_group_name_H-M   'P 1'
#
loop_
_entity.id
_entity.type
_entity.pdbx_description
1 polymer ?
#
loop_
_entity_poly.entity_id
_entity_poly.type
_entity_poly.pdbx_seq_one_letter_code
_entity_poly.pdbx_strand_id
1 'polypeptide(L)'
;MAGNKFNSSIPRSIGRLAALESLDLSYNHLSGLIPNDLENLWVLKNFNLFVNDSEGQIPTKGSFLNIIGISVQGNDKLCGGEDEAYKMLKLPLCSSNKKSEKPIE
;
A
#
# COMPACT_ATOMS: atom_id res chain seq x y z
N MET A 1 -8.86 -8.97 -10.06
CA MET A 1 -8.27 -8.79 -11.40
C MET A 1 -6.79 -9.12 -11.29
N ALA A 2 -6.42 -10.40 -11.41
CA ALA A 2 -5.00 -10.81 -11.37
C ALA A 2 -4.47 -11.03 -12.78
N GLY A 3 -3.18 -10.74 -13.03
CA GLY A 3 -2.49 -11.16 -14.26
C GLY A 3 -2.81 -10.34 -15.52
N ASN A 4 -2.63 -9.02 -15.49
CA ASN A 4 -2.73 -8.16 -16.68
C ASN A 4 -1.45 -7.34 -16.88
N LYS A 5 -1.38 -6.55 -17.96
CA LYS A 5 -0.26 -5.65 -18.25
C LYS A 5 -0.54 -4.20 -17.82
N PHE A 6 -1.32 -3.99 -16.76
CA PHE A 6 -1.55 -2.62 -16.27
C PHE A 6 -0.25 -2.02 -15.79
N ASN A 7 0.18 -0.92 -16.40
CA ASN A 7 1.47 -0.26 -16.18
C ASN A 7 1.32 1.16 -15.61
N SER A 8 0.15 1.46 -15.03
CA SER A 8 -0.19 2.76 -14.44
C SER A 8 -0.28 2.67 -12.92
N SER A 9 -0.52 3.79 -12.25
CA SER A 9 -0.81 3.81 -10.81
C SER A 9 -2.24 3.38 -10.50
N ILE A 10 -2.46 3.01 -9.24
CA ILE A 10 -3.79 2.70 -8.70
C ILE A 10 -4.62 4.00 -8.66
N PRO A 11 -5.79 4.06 -9.30
CA PRO A 11 -6.62 5.27 -9.30
C PRO A 11 -7.20 5.57 -7.91
N ARG A 12 -7.12 6.83 -7.47
CA ARG A 12 -7.74 7.31 -6.21
C ARG A 12 -9.25 7.05 -6.14
N SER A 13 -9.92 7.01 -7.30
CA SER A 13 -11.36 6.76 -7.39
C SER A 13 -11.79 5.40 -6.82
N ILE A 14 -10.88 4.42 -6.74
CA ILE A 14 -11.17 3.13 -6.09
C ILE A 14 -11.57 3.33 -4.63
N GLY A 15 -11.01 4.32 -3.93
CA GLY A 15 -11.35 4.66 -2.55
C GLY A 15 -12.80 5.09 -2.33
N ARG A 16 -13.57 5.34 -3.40
CA ARG A 16 -15.00 5.69 -3.32
C ARG A 16 -15.93 4.48 -3.32
N LEU A 17 -15.41 3.28 -3.55
CA LEU A 17 -16.20 2.06 -3.62
C LEU A 17 -16.47 1.53 -2.20
N ALA A 18 -17.30 2.24 -1.43
CA ALA A 18 -17.48 1.99 0.00
C ALA A 18 -17.91 0.56 0.38
N ALA A 19 -18.48 -0.21 -0.55
CA ALA A 19 -18.88 -1.60 -0.35
C ALA A 19 -17.84 -2.63 -0.85
N LEU A 20 -16.66 -2.20 -1.28
CA LEU A 20 -15.63 -3.09 -1.81
C LEU A 20 -15.03 -3.93 -0.68
N GLU A 21 -15.23 -5.25 -0.74
CA GLU A 21 -14.68 -6.18 0.26
C GLU A 21 -13.35 -6.82 -0.17
N SER A 22 -13.12 -6.93 -1.48
CA SER A 22 -11.94 -7.62 -2.03
C SER A 22 -11.43 -6.87 -3.26
N LEU A 23 -10.14 -6.56 -3.24
CA LEU A 23 -9.42 -5.91 -4.34
C LEU A 23 -8.16 -6.71 -4.64
N ASP A 24 -8.20 -7.43 -5.75
CA ASP A 24 -7.05 -8.18 -6.27
C ASP A 24 -6.50 -7.50 -7.52
N LEU A 25 -5.26 -7.05 -7.42
CA LEU A 25 -4.45 -6.38 -8.42
C LEU A 25 -3.11 -7.10 -8.64
N SER A 26 -2.98 -8.34 -8.17
CA SER A 26 -1.73 -9.10 -8.24
C SER A 26 -1.28 -9.39 -9.67
N TYR A 27 0.03 -9.56 -9.86
CA TYR A 27 0.66 -9.86 -11.16
C TYR A 27 0.31 -8.82 -12.22
N ASN A 28 0.63 -7.56 -11.95
CA ASN A 28 0.57 -6.47 -12.94
C ASN A 28 1.90 -5.69 -12.92
N HIS A 29 1.95 -4.57 -13.63
CA HIS A 29 3.08 -3.62 -13.62
C HIS A 29 2.67 -2.30 -12.94
N LEU A 30 1.80 -2.37 -11.92
CA LEU A 30 1.27 -1.18 -11.28
C LEU A 30 2.38 -0.48 -10.49
N SER A 31 2.61 0.79 -10.80
CA SER A 31 3.71 1.58 -10.25
C SER A 31 3.23 2.82 -9.51
N GLY A 32 4.13 3.45 -8.75
CA GLY A 32 3.81 4.61 -7.92
C GLY A 32 3.24 4.24 -6.55
N LEU A 33 2.72 5.24 -5.84
CA LEU A 33 2.21 5.09 -4.48
C LEU A 33 0.86 4.36 -4.44
N ILE A 34 0.65 3.57 -3.38
CA ILE A 34 -0.69 3.10 -3.00
C ILE A 34 -1.48 4.31 -2.47
N PRO A 35 -2.64 4.67 -3.06
CA PRO A 35 -3.39 5.84 -2.62
C PRO A 35 -3.95 5.69 -1.20
N ASN A 36 -3.74 6.70 -0.35
CA ASN A 36 -4.38 6.76 0.97
C ASN A 36 -5.92 6.81 0.90
N ASP A 37 -6.50 7.16 -0.26
CA ASP A 37 -7.94 7.06 -0.48
C ASP A 37 -8.48 5.64 -0.26
N LEU A 38 -7.64 4.59 -0.39
CA LEU A 38 -8.02 3.21 -0.09
C LEU A 38 -8.28 2.98 1.41
N GLU A 39 -7.80 3.86 2.30
CA GLU A 39 -8.13 3.82 3.73
C GLU A 39 -9.63 4.04 3.98
N ASN A 40 -10.36 4.65 3.03
CA ASN A 40 -11.82 4.85 3.11
C ASN A 40 -12.64 3.58 2.85
N LEU A 41 -12.00 2.49 2.42
CA LEU A 41 -12.68 1.24 2.11
C LEU A 41 -12.91 0.40 3.36
N TRP A 42 -13.69 0.91 4.32
CA TRP A 42 -13.85 0.34 5.67
C TRP A 42 -14.27 -1.13 5.76
N VAL A 43 -14.88 -1.68 4.71
CA VAL A 43 -15.28 -3.10 4.64
C VAL A 43 -14.32 -3.97 3.83
N LEU A 44 -13.21 -3.41 3.32
CA LEU A 44 -12.19 -4.15 2.59
C LEU A 44 -11.52 -5.14 3.53
N LYS A 45 -11.60 -6.42 3.16
CA LYS A 45 -11.03 -7.56 3.89
C LYS A 45 -9.77 -8.06 3.20
N ASN A 46 -9.76 -8.06 1.86
CA ASN A 46 -8.68 -8.62 1.07
C ASN A 46 -8.13 -7.56 0.11
N PHE A 47 -6.85 -7.24 0.27
CA PHE A 47 -6.10 -6.39 -0.64
C PHE A 47 -4.86 -7.13 -1.13
N ASN A 48 -4.84 -7.48 -2.42
CA ASN A 48 -3.75 -8.22 -3.02
C ASN A 48 -3.07 -7.37 -4.11
N LEU A 49 -1.84 -6.94 -3.82
CA LEU A 49 -0.93 -6.23 -4.73
C LEU A 49 0.33 -7.06 -5.01
N PHE A 50 0.28 -8.36 -4.76
CA PHE A 50 1.43 -9.27 -4.93
C PHE A 50 2.04 -9.14 -6.34
N VAL A 51 3.37 -8.98 -6.41
CA VAL A 51 4.16 -8.87 -7.65
C VAL A 51 3.67 -7.73 -8.55
N ASN A 52 4.14 -6.53 -8.25
CA ASN A 52 3.90 -5.26 -8.95
C ASN A 52 5.12 -4.34 -8.77
N ASP A 53 5.07 -3.12 -9.30
CA ASP A 53 6.14 -2.13 -9.26
C ASP A 53 5.83 -0.95 -8.31
N SER A 54 4.97 -1.16 -7.31
CA SER A 54 4.50 -0.09 -6.42
C SER A 54 5.59 0.32 -5.43
N GLU A 55 5.51 1.57 -4.95
CA GLU A 55 6.56 2.19 -4.15
C GLU A 55 6.02 3.00 -2.97
N GLY A 56 6.92 3.31 -2.03
CA GLY A 56 6.63 4.15 -0.87
C GLY A 56 5.95 3.42 0.28
N GLN A 57 5.41 4.20 1.22
CA GLN A 57 4.79 3.65 2.42
C GLN A 57 3.42 3.06 2.12
N ILE A 58 3.16 1.85 2.62
CA ILE A 58 1.79 1.30 2.62
C ILE A 58 0.84 2.17 3.47
N PRO A 59 -0.45 2.30 3.10
CA PRO A 59 -1.42 3.00 3.95
C PRO A 59 -1.48 2.34 5.33
N THR A 60 -1.76 3.13 6.37
CA THR A 60 -1.67 2.66 7.76
C THR A 60 -2.95 2.84 8.57
N LYS A 61 -4.06 3.26 7.92
CA LYS A 61 -5.36 3.47 8.56
C LYS A 61 -6.48 2.68 7.87
N GLY A 62 -7.68 2.79 8.43
CA GLY A 62 -8.87 2.13 7.90
C GLY A 62 -8.68 0.61 7.86
N SER A 63 -9.01 0.00 6.72
CA SER A 63 -8.81 -1.44 6.54
C SER A 63 -7.36 -1.90 6.57
N PHE A 64 -6.39 -0.98 6.42
CA PHE A 64 -4.97 -1.33 6.50
C PHE A 64 -4.46 -1.57 7.92
N LEU A 65 -5.28 -1.29 8.95
CA LEU A 65 -5.01 -1.71 10.32
C LEU A 65 -5.10 -3.24 10.50
N ASN A 66 -5.81 -3.94 9.62
CA ASN A 66 -5.90 -5.39 9.63
C ASN A 66 -5.06 -6.02 8.51
N ILE A 67 -3.85 -6.44 8.87
CA ILE A 67 -2.88 -7.01 7.92
C ILE A 67 -3.20 -8.42 7.43
N ILE A 68 -4.18 -9.13 8.03
CA ILE A 68 -4.43 -10.56 7.76
C ILE A 68 -4.79 -10.80 6.27
N GLY A 69 -5.44 -9.83 5.62
CA GLY A 69 -5.83 -9.91 4.21
C GLY A 69 -4.98 -9.06 3.27
N ILE A 70 -3.81 -8.58 3.70
CA ILE A 70 -2.93 -7.72 2.90
C ILE A 70 -1.77 -8.53 2.34
N SER A 71 -1.66 -8.59 1.01
CA SER A 71 -0.49 -9.14 0.32
C SER A 71 0.12 -8.09 -0.59
N VAL A 72 1.40 -7.77 -0.34
CA VAL A 72 2.14 -6.71 -1.03
C VAL A 72 3.57 -7.13 -1.37
N GLN A 73 3.89 -8.42 -1.16
CA GLN A 73 5.21 -8.97 -1.46
C GLN A 73 5.50 -8.90 -2.97
N GLY A 74 6.79 -8.80 -3.34
CA GLY A 74 7.20 -8.62 -4.73
C GLY A 74 7.02 -7.19 -5.25
N ASN A 75 6.97 -6.20 -4.37
CA ASN A 75 7.08 -4.77 -4.70
C ASN A 75 8.32 -4.20 -4.00
N ASP A 76 9.46 -4.19 -4.70
CA ASP A 76 10.79 -3.97 -4.09
C ASP A 76 10.99 -2.58 -3.48
N LYS A 77 10.16 -1.60 -3.88
CA LYS A 77 10.22 -0.21 -3.41
C LYS A 77 9.17 0.12 -2.35
N LEU A 78 8.33 -0.84 -1.96
CA LEU A 78 7.40 -0.63 -0.85
C LEU A 78 8.13 -0.69 0.48
N CYS A 79 7.65 0.12 1.42
CA CYS A 79 8.11 0.12 2.79
C CYS A 79 6.92 0.15 3.76
N GLY A 80 7.15 -0.35 4.97
CA GLY A 80 6.17 -0.41 6.05
C GLY A 80 6.27 0.80 6.99
N GLY A 81 5.22 0.99 7.80
CA GLY A 81 5.29 1.87 8.96
C GLY A 81 6.16 1.29 10.07
N GLU A 82 6.48 2.12 11.07
CA GLU A 82 7.27 1.73 12.25
C GLU A 82 6.50 0.79 13.22
N ASP A 83 5.22 0.55 12.99
CA ASP A 83 4.38 -0.32 13.82
C ASP A 83 4.77 -1.80 13.64
N GLU A 84 4.92 -2.50 14.76
CA GLU A 84 5.21 -3.94 14.85
C GLU A 84 4.24 -4.80 14.03
N ALA A 85 2.98 -4.37 13.89
CA ALA A 85 1.99 -5.05 13.07
C ALA A 85 2.45 -5.21 11.61
N TYR A 86 3.10 -4.18 11.03
CA TYR A 86 3.57 -4.23 9.64
C TYR A 86 4.81 -5.08 9.43
N LYS A 87 5.50 -5.52 10.50
CA LYS A 87 6.63 -6.46 10.39
C LYS A 87 6.22 -7.80 9.81
N MET A 88 4.96 -8.22 9.99
CA MET A 88 4.45 -9.47 9.42
C MET A 88 4.40 -9.43 7.88
N LEU A 89 4.32 -8.24 7.27
CA LEU A 89 4.38 -8.06 5.82
C LEU A 89 5.80 -8.18 5.26
N LYS A 90 6.82 -8.22 6.14
CA LYS A 90 8.26 -8.32 5.79
C LYS A 90 8.74 -7.18 4.89
N LEU A 91 8.15 -6.00 5.03
CA LEU A 91 8.59 -4.79 4.33
C LEU A 91 9.74 -4.11 5.08
N PRO A 92 10.68 -3.46 4.38
CA PRO A 92 11.65 -2.58 5.02
C PRO A 92 10.96 -1.38 5.67
N LEU A 93 11.57 -0.78 6.68
CA LEU A 93 11.12 0.50 7.23
C LEU A 93 11.26 1.60 6.18
N CYS A 94 10.29 2.50 6.10
CA CYS A 94 10.42 3.67 5.27
C CYS A 94 11.57 4.54 5.77
N SER A 95 12.49 4.92 4.87
CA SER A 95 13.53 5.87 5.22
C SER A 95 12.85 7.21 5.52
N SER A 96 12.70 7.54 6.80
CA SER A 96 12.29 8.86 7.24
C SER A 96 13.23 9.85 6.57
N ASN A 97 12.69 10.74 5.73
CA ASN A 97 13.38 12.00 5.47
C ASN A 97 13.60 12.58 6.86
N LYS A 98 14.85 12.57 7.34
CA LYS A 98 15.26 13.43 8.44
C LYS A 98 14.72 14.79 8.04
N LYS A 99 13.70 15.29 8.74
CA LYS A 99 13.35 16.71 8.65
C LYS A 99 14.69 17.40 8.82
N SER A 100 15.11 18.13 7.79
CA SER A 100 16.23 19.04 7.89
C SER A 100 15.99 19.88 9.13
N GLU A 101 16.66 19.55 10.23
CA GLU A 101 16.87 20.47 11.33
C GLU A 101 17.55 21.67 10.67
N LYS A 102 16.76 22.73 10.45
CA LYS A 102 17.35 24.02 10.13
C LYS A 102 18.29 24.33 11.29
N PRO A 103 19.55 24.70 11.03
CA PRO A 103 20.39 25.23 12.09
C PRO A 103 19.67 26.45 12.67
N ILE A 104 19.54 26.48 13.98
CA ILE A 104 19.17 27.68 14.70
C ILE A 104 20.41 28.59 14.57
N GLU A 105 20.31 29.64 13.74
CA GLU A 105 21.16 30.83 13.86
C GLU A 105 20.74 31.65 15.09
#